data_AF-A0A8J7JIK0-F1
#
_entry.id   AF-A0A8J7JIK0-F1
#
_cell.length_a   1.000
_cell.length_b   1.000
_cell.length_c   1.000
_cell.angle_alpha   90.00
_cell.angle_beta   90.00
_cell.angle_gamma   90.00
#
_symmetry.space_group_name_H-M   'P 1'
#
loop_
_entity.id
_entity.type
_entity.pdbx_description
1 polymer ?
#
loop_
_entity_poly.entity_id
_entity_poly.type
_entity_poly.pdbx_seq_one_letter_code
_entity_poly.pdbx_strand_id
1 'polypeptide(L)'
;MATDYVLFVHGVKHRQLDDFARTTQALLQTVQRQIGRSDRTIKPIVVFWGDLNVAPQADLKQGLEASPQWRNLWLTDFRTQEVLEFAGDAALYLSRHVGAQVVQRFQQQLLPVLQGSQPGDRLHIVTHSLGTVIFFDLLFATRWDDPRLDDDNRTRQTRAIVKLLREAFFGLGQQPGEGIPISSVHTLGSPIALFSLLSVTGDSTHDLTKDMRSLLQNLYHQRGLKSLPWYNYLHPGDPIAYPLQGLMPRLMGNAQLYVHLRDVITEHRGLPITVGRLPLLWGGDAHGSYWKSTTVVKTLTEALK
;
A
#
# COMPACT_ATOMS: atom_id res chain seq x y z
N MET A 1 -7.55 6.40 27.22
CA MET A 1 -6.79 5.20 26.79
C MET A 1 -6.22 5.50 25.42
N ALA A 2 -4.93 5.28 25.20
CA ALA A 2 -4.31 5.53 23.91
C ALA A 2 -4.82 4.53 22.84
N THR A 3 -4.76 4.92 21.57
CA THR A 3 -5.27 4.15 20.44
C THR A 3 -4.14 3.74 19.50
N ASP A 4 -4.13 2.47 19.10
CA ASP A 4 -3.39 1.97 17.95
C ASP A 4 -4.33 1.90 16.75
N TYR A 5 -4.12 2.79 15.79
CA TYR A 5 -4.80 2.77 14.52
C TYR A 5 -4.08 1.79 13.59
N VAL A 6 -4.83 0.93 12.91
CA VAL A 6 -4.31 0.01 11.89
C VAL A 6 -4.85 0.44 10.55
N LEU A 7 -4.03 1.12 9.75
CA LEU A 7 -4.38 1.60 8.43
C LEU A 7 -4.23 0.50 7.40
N PHE A 8 -5.35 0.09 6.82
CA PHE A 8 -5.43 -0.81 5.69
C PHE A 8 -5.58 -0.02 4.39
N VAL A 9 -4.61 -0.18 3.49
CA VAL A 9 -4.70 0.35 2.11
C VAL A 9 -4.75 -0.83 1.15
N HIS A 10 -5.89 -1.01 0.49
CA HIS A 10 -6.02 -2.07 -0.51
C HIS A 10 -5.23 -1.76 -1.78
N GLY A 11 -4.90 -2.83 -2.51
CA GLY A 11 -4.38 -2.75 -3.87
C GLY A 11 -5.41 -3.15 -4.92
N VAL A 12 -5.00 -3.90 -5.92
CA VAL A 12 -5.86 -4.18 -7.08
C VAL A 12 -7.00 -5.16 -6.81
N LYS A 13 -7.90 -5.31 -7.78
CA LYS A 13 -8.95 -6.34 -7.89
C LYS A 13 -10.07 -6.33 -6.87
N HIS A 14 -9.93 -5.63 -5.76
CA HIS A 14 -11.03 -5.51 -4.79
C HIS A 14 -12.02 -4.45 -5.31
N ARG A 15 -13.16 -4.90 -5.83
CA ARG A 15 -14.18 -4.02 -6.42
C ARG A 15 -15.30 -3.63 -5.46
N GLN A 16 -15.40 -4.31 -4.32
CA GLN A 16 -16.45 -4.08 -3.32
C GLN A 16 -15.85 -3.71 -1.96
N LEU A 17 -16.31 -2.60 -1.39
CA LEU A 17 -15.87 -2.12 -0.08
C LEU A 17 -16.16 -3.15 1.01
N ASP A 18 -17.35 -3.76 1.00
CA ASP A 18 -17.77 -4.68 2.05
C ASP A 18 -16.90 -5.95 2.12
N ASP A 19 -16.44 -6.44 0.97
CA ASP A 19 -15.50 -7.58 0.90
C ASP A 19 -14.15 -7.23 1.52
N PHE A 20 -13.63 -6.04 1.19
CA PHE A 20 -12.36 -5.59 1.75
C PHE A 20 -12.48 -5.29 3.26
N ALA A 21 -13.57 -4.67 3.69
CA ALA A 21 -13.87 -4.41 5.09
C ALA A 21 -13.97 -5.72 5.89
N ARG A 22 -14.67 -6.74 5.38
CA ARG A 22 -14.73 -8.06 6.02
C ARG A 22 -13.35 -8.70 6.13
N THR A 23 -12.55 -8.62 5.07
CA THR A 23 -11.20 -9.21 5.03
C THR A 23 -10.26 -8.58 6.05
N THR A 24 -10.21 -7.25 6.10
CA THR A 24 -9.39 -6.49 7.05
C THR A 24 -9.87 -6.68 8.49
N GLN A 25 -11.19 -6.73 8.71
CA GLN A 25 -11.78 -6.99 10.02
C GLN A 25 -11.46 -8.40 10.52
N ALA A 26 -11.53 -9.43 9.67
CA ALA A 26 -11.21 -10.80 10.06
C ALA A 26 -9.73 -10.96 10.48
N LEU A 27 -8.81 -10.31 9.76
CA LEU A 27 -7.40 -10.25 10.13
C LEU A 27 -7.23 -9.57 11.51
N LEU A 28 -7.82 -8.39 11.69
CA LEU A 28 -7.68 -7.61 12.91
C LEU A 28 -8.30 -8.30 14.12
N GLN A 29 -9.46 -8.95 13.98
CA GLN A 29 -10.08 -9.75 15.03
C GLN A 29 -9.18 -10.92 15.46
N THR A 30 -8.47 -11.55 14.52
CA THR A 30 -7.54 -12.63 14.85
C THR A 30 -6.32 -12.10 15.59
N VAL A 31 -5.79 -10.95 15.19
CA VAL A 31 -4.72 -10.25 15.91
C VAL A 31 -5.15 -9.85 17.32
N GLN A 32 -6.31 -9.21 17.47
CA GLN A 32 -6.86 -8.81 18.77
C GLN A 32 -7.04 -10.01 19.72
N ARG A 33 -7.53 -11.15 19.20
CA ARG A 33 -7.62 -12.39 19.99
C ARG A 33 -6.26 -12.89 20.48
N GLN A 34 -5.20 -12.75 19.68
CA GLN A 34 -3.84 -13.17 20.07
C GLN A 34 -3.15 -12.18 21.02
N ILE A 35 -3.49 -10.89 20.95
CA ILE A 35 -3.05 -9.89 21.94
C ILE A 35 -3.70 -10.17 23.30
N GLY A 36 -5.00 -10.51 23.30
CA GLY A 36 -5.75 -10.74 24.52
C GLY A 36 -6.12 -9.41 25.19
N ARG A 37 -5.71 -9.21 26.45
CA ARG A 37 -5.90 -7.93 27.14
C ARG A 37 -4.83 -6.94 26.70
N SER A 38 -5.25 -5.84 26.09
CA SER A 38 -4.41 -4.70 25.75
C SER A 38 -4.76 -3.51 26.64
N ASP A 39 -3.75 -2.70 26.97
CA ASP A 39 -3.87 -1.39 27.60
C ASP A 39 -4.22 -0.29 26.59
N ARG A 40 -4.38 -0.64 25.30
CA ARG A 40 -4.62 0.28 24.18
C ARG A 40 -5.85 -0.13 23.39
N THR A 41 -6.51 0.86 22.79
CA THR A 41 -7.65 0.61 21.87
C THR A 41 -7.10 0.31 20.50
N ILE A 42 -7.53 -0.77 19.85
CA ILE A 42 -7.12 -1.06 18.47
C ILE A 42 -8.27 -0.71 17.52
N LYS A 43 -8.03 0.21 16.58
CA LYS A 43 -9.05 0.66 15.60
C LYS A 43 -8.58 0.51 14.16
N PRO A 44 -9.36 -0.12 13.27
CA PRO A 44 -9.03 -0.14 11.85
C PRO A 44 -9.30 1.23 11.20
N ILE A 45 -8.48 1.59 10.24
CA ILE A 45 -8.78 2.63 9.24
C ILE A 45 -8.73 1.92 7.89
N VAL A 46 -9.82 1.93 7.13
CA VAL A 46 -9.90 1.24 5.83
C VAL A 46 -9.99 2.29 4.74
N VAL A 47 -8.95 2.40 3.92
CA VAL A 47 -8.98 3.23 2.72
C VAL A 47 -9.34 2.35 1.54
N PHE A 48 -10.37 2.74 0.79
CA PHE A 48 -10.93 2.04 -0.37
C PHE A 48 -11.17 2.99 -1.55
N TRP A 49 -10.66 2.58 -2.71
CA TRP A 49 -10.65 3.27 -4.01
C TRP A 49 -10.94 2.33 -5.19
N GLY A 50 -11.13 1.02 -4.96
CA GLY A 50 -11.19 0.00 -6.01
C GLY A 50 -12.44 0.05 -6.90
N ASP A 51 -13.46 0.80 -6.48
CA ASP A 51 -14.66 1.11 -7.26
C ASP A 51 -14.38 2.07 -8.42
N LEU A 52 -13.40 2.97 -8.28
CA LEU A 52 -13.08 4.00 -9.29
C LEU A 52 -12.70 3.40 -10.65
N ASN A 53 -12.20 2.17 -10.66
CA ASN A 53 -11.69 1.52 -11.87
C ASN A 53 -12.72 0.61 -12.56
N VAL A 54 -13.86 0.35 -11.92
CA VAL A 54 -14.87 -0.60 -12.43
C VAL A 54 -15.40 -0.16 -13.79
N ALA A 55 -15.88 1.08 -13.89
CA ALA A 55 -16.45 1.59 -15.15
C ALA A 55 -15.39 1.73 -16.26
N PRO A 56 -14.23 2.39 -16.05
CA PRO A 56 -13.20 2.48 -17.10
C PRO A 56 -12.69 1.12 -17.60
N GLN A 57 -12.57 0.12 -16.73
CA GLN A 57 -12.17 -1.23 -17.14
C GLN A 57 -13.28 -1.97 -17.89
N ALA A 58 -14.54 -1.81 -17.47
CA ALA A 58 -15.68 -2.37 -18.19
C ALA A 58 -15.77 -1.80 -19.61
N ASP A 59 -15.60 -0.49 -19.77
CA ASP A 59 -15.61 0.20 -21.07
C ASP A 59 -14.45 -0.30 -21.96
N LEU A 60 -13.23 -0.40 -21.42
CA LEU A 60 -12.09 -0.94 -22.16
C LEU A 60 -12.33 -2.40 -22.56
N LYS A 61 -12.84 -3.23 -21.64
CA LYS A 61 -13.17 -4.63 -21.93
C LYS A 61 -14.19 -4.72 -23.06
N GLN A 62 -15.28 -3.93 -23.00
CA GLN A 62 -16.29 -3.91 -24.05
C GLN A 62 -15.69 -3.52 -25.41
N GLY A 63 -14.82 -2.51 -25.45
CA GLY A 63 -14.12 -2.11 -26.66
C GLY A 63 -13.20 -3.19 -27.23
N LEU A 64 -12.50 -3.94 -26.38
CA LEU A 64 -11.66 -5.08 -26.79
C LEU A 64 -12.52 -6.24 -27.33
N GLU A 65 -13.61 -6.58 -26.64
CA GLU A 65 -14.52 -7.68 -27.00
C GLU A 65 -15.34 -7.40 -28.28
N ALA A 66 -15.53 -6.13 -28.63
CA ALA A 66 -16.19 -5.74 -29.87
C ALA A 66 -15.36 -6.06 -31.13
N SER A 67 -14.06 -6.31 -30.99
CA SER A 67 -13.21 -6.72 -32.11
C SER A 67 -13.57 -8.13 -32.59
N PRO A 68 -13.77 -8.37 -33.90
CA PRO A 68 -14.02 -9.73 -34.41
C PRO A 68 -12.85 -10.68 -34.14
N GLN A 69 -11.65 -10.15 -33.91
CA GLN A 69 -10.46 -10.94 -33.59
C GLN A 69 -10.40 -11.40 -32.13
N TRP A 70 -11.22 -10.84 -31.23
CA TRP A 70 -11.21 -11.19 -29.81
C TRP A 70 -11.38 -12.69 -29.58
N ARG A 71 -12.30 -13.32 -30.34
CA ARG A 71 -12.58 -14.76 -30.26
C ARG A 71 -11.42 -15.65 -30.69
N ASN A 72 -10.46 -15.10 -31.43
CA ASN A 72 -9.27 -15.83 -31.88
C ASN A 72 -8.12 -15.74 -30.87
N LEU A 73 -8.23 -14.89 -29.84
CA LEU A 73 -7.21 -14.74 -28.82
C LEU A 73 -7.27 -15.89 -27.81
N TRP A 74 -6.09 -16.37 -27.42
CA TRP A 74 -5.98 -17.33 -26.32
C TRP A 74 -5.99 -16.60 -24.98
N LEU A 75 -6.46 -17.32 -23.95
CA LEU A 75 -6.42 -16.88 -22.55
C LEU A 75 -7.22 -15.58 -22.31
N THR A 76 -8.38 -15.41 -22.97
CA THR A 76 -9.23 -14.22 -22.84
C THR A 76 -9.65 -13.94 -21.39
N ASP A 77 -9.95 -14.98 -20.62
CA ASP A 77 -10.32 -14.86 -19.20
C ASP A 77 -9.14 -14.36 -18.37
N PHE A 78 -7.95 -14.96 -18.54
CA PHE A 78 -6.73 -14.48 -17.88
C PHE A 78 -6.40 -13.02 -18.27
N ARG A 79 -6.53 -12.68 -19.56
CA ARG A 79 -6.29 -11.31 -20.04
C ARG A 79 -7.24 -10.30 -19.38
N THR A 80 -8.49 -10.66 -19.13
CA THR A 80 -9.51 -9.76 -18.57
C THR A 80 -9.51 -9.74 -17.05
N GLN A 81 -9.38 -10.89 -16.39
CA GLN A 81 -9.50 -11.02 -14.93
C GLN A 81 -8.15 -10.88 -14.19
N GLU A 82 -7.03 -11.15 -14.86
CA GLU A 82 -5.71 -11.03 -14.24
C GLU A 82 -4.96 -9.80 -14.77
N VAL A 83 -4.71 -9.76 -16.08
CA VAL A 83 -3.86 -8.73 -16.68
C VAL A 83 -4.55 -7.39 -16.69
N LEU A 84 -5.78 -7.29 -17.22
CA LEU A 84 -6.51 -6.04 -17.31
C LEU A 84 -6.83 -5.48 -15.92
N GLU A 85 -7.26 -6.32 -14.97
CA GLU A 85 -7.53 -5.82 -13.62
C GLU A 85 -6.27 -5.28 -12.95
N PHE A 86 -5.15 -6.01 -13.00
CA PHE A 86 -3.91 -5.57 -12.36
C PHE A 86 -3.26 -4.37 -13.09
N ALA A 87 -2.96 -4.53 -14.38
CA ALA A 87 -2.27 -3.51 -15.17
C ALA A 87 -3.18 -2.32 -15.47
N GLY A 88 -4.47 -2.55 -15.66
CA GLY A 88 -5.47 -1.49 -15.80
C GLY A 88 -5.61 -0.68 -14.52
N ASP A 89 -5.61 -1.31 -13.34
CA ASP A 89 -5.62 -0.57 -12.06
C ASP A 89 -4.37 0.32 -11.93
N ALA A 90 -3.20 -0.23 -12.27
CA ALA A 90 -1.95 0.54 -12.26
C ALA A 90 -1.97 1.70 -13.25
N ALA A 91 -2.42 1.46 -14.49
CA ALA A 91 -2.48 2.48 -15.53
C ALA A 91 -3.47 3.59 -15.17
N LEU A 92 -4.64 3.24 -14.64
CA LEU A 92 -5.64 4.21 -14.19
C LEU A 92 -5.09 5.07 -13.06
N TYR A 93 -4.42 4.48 -12.05
CA TYR A 93 -3.80 5.25 -10.97
C TYR A 93 -2.73 6.25 -11.47
N LEU A 94 -1.95 5.87 -12.47
CA LEU A 94 -0.95 6.75 -13.07
C LEU A 94 -1.59 7.91 -13.83
N SER A 95 -2.83 7.76 -14.31
CA SER A 95 -3.58 8.87 -14.89
C SER A 95 -3.82 9.97 -13.85
N ARG A 96 -3.63 11.23 -14.25
CA ARG A 96 -3.83 12.39 -13.36
C ARG A 96 -5.25 12.46 -12.80
N HIS A 97 -6.25 12.08 -13.59
CA HIS A 97 -7.66 12.19 -13.20
C HIS A 97 -8.07 11.16 -12.16
N VAL A 98 -7.84 9.87 -12.42
CA VAL A 98 -8.18 8.82 -11.44
C VAL A 98 -7.25 8.91 -10.23
N GLY A 99 -5.96 9.23 -10.42
CA GLY A 99 -5.05 9.51 -9.32
C GLY A 99 -5.57 10.61 -8.38
N ALA A 100 -6.14 11.70 -8.92
CA ALA A 100 -6.75 12.75 -8.12
C ALA A 100 -8.01 12.27 -7.35
N GLN A 101 -8.82 11.39 -7.94
CA GLN A 101 -9.96 10.78 -7.25
C GLN A 101 -9.50 9.85 -6.11
N VAL A 102 -8.42 9.08 -6.32
CA VAL A 102 -7.80 8.27 -5.26
C VAL A 102 -7.34 9.17 -4.11
N VAL A 103 -6.67 10.29 -4.40
CA VAL A 103 -6.29 11.30 -3.39
C VAL A 103 -7.51 11.80 -2.59
N GLN A 104 -8.64 12.06 -3.26
CA GLN A 104 -9.89 12.45 -2.60
C GLN A 104 -10.45 11.33 -1.69
N ARG A 105 -10.31 10.05 -2.07
CA ARG A 105 -10.68 8.93 -1.19
C ARG A 105 -9.84 8.92 0.08
N PHE A 106 -8.54 9.12 -0.03
CA PHE A 106 -7.67 9.27 1.15
C PHE A 106 -8.07 10.46 2.02
N GLN A 107 -8.40 11.61 1.42
CA GLN A 107 -8.91 12.76 2.18
C GLN A 107 -10.17 12.40 2.97
N GLN A 108 -11.13 11.72 2.34
CA GLN A 108 -12.43 11.42 2.96
C GLN A 108 -12.31 10.36 4.05
N GLN A 109 -11.47 9.34 3.84
CA GLN A 109 -11.44 8.13 4.67
C GLN A 109 -10.33 8.15 5.72
N LEU A 110 -9.20 8.80 5.46
CA LEU A 110 -8.02 8.78 6.34
C LEU A 110 -7.89 10.08 7.14
N LEU A 111 -7.97 11.23 6.47
CA LEU A 111 -7.61 12.52 7.07
C LEU A 111 -8.41 12.87 8.35
N PRO A 112 -9.74 12.66 8.42
CA PRO A 112 -10.50 12.95 9.64
C PRO A 112 -10.05 12.12 10.85
N VAL A 113 -9.61 10.88 10.61
CA VAL A 113 -9.12 10.01 11.67
C VAL A 113 -7.75 10.46 12.16
N LEU A 114 -6.84 10.81 11.24
CA LEU A 114 -5.50 11.25 11.61
C LEU A 114 -5.53 12.61 12.33
N GLN A 115 -6.34 13.56 11.87
CA GLN A 115 -6.50 14.87 12.51
C GLN A 115 -7.19 14.79 13.88
N GLY A 116 -8.00 13.75 14.12
CA GLY A 116 -8.62 13.48 15.41
C GLY A 116 -7.72 12.73 16.41
N SER A 117 -6.50 12.33 16.01
CA SER A 117 -5.60 11.55 16.87
C SER A 117 -5.16 12.33 18.11
N GLN A 118 -4.95 11.60 19.20
CA GLN A 118 -4.58 12.15 20.51
C GLN A 118 -3.12 11.87 20.84
N PRO A 119 -2.48 12.66 21.73
CA PRO A 119 -1.14 12.35 22.22
C PRO A 119 -1.05 10.92 22.77
N GLY A 120 -0.07 10.16 22.28
CA GLY A 120 0.15 8.76 22.64
C GLY A 120 -0.55 7.75 21.73
N ASP A 121 -1.41 8.20 20.80
CA ASP A 121 -1.89 7.36 19.71
C ASP A 121 -0.75 6.98 18.75
N ARG A 122 -0.92 5.86 18.07
CA ARG A 122 0.07 5.30 17.15
C ARG A 122 -0.60 4.79 15.88
N LEU A 123 0.13 4.81 14.77
CA LEU A 123 -0.33 4.28 13.50
C LEU A 123 0.50 3.06 13.07
N HIS A 124 -0.17 1.98 12.73
CA HIS A 124 0.40 0.80 12.10
C HIS A 124 -0.11 0.72 10.67
N ILE A 125 0.79 0.72 9.71
CA ILE A 125 0.42 0.70 8.28
C ILE A 125 0.42 -0.74 7.80
N VAL A 126 -0.67 -1.17 7.18
CA VAL A 126 -0.82 -2.46 6.50
C VAL A 126 -1.29 -2.21 5.07
N THR A 127 -0.35 -2.24 4.13
CA THR A 127 -0.68 -2.09 2.71
C THR A 127 -0.64 -3.44 2.01
N HIS A 128 -1.46 -3.61 0.98
CA HIS A 128 -1.45 -4.80 0.15
C HIS A 128 -1.28 -4.43 -1.32
N SER A 129 -0.43 -5.18 -2.04
CA SER A 129 -0.27 -5.03 -3.48
C SER A 129 0.04 -3.56 -3.88
N LEU A 130 -0.61 -3.06 -4.95
CA LEU A 130 -0.55 -1.67 -5.40
C LEU A 130 -0.92 -0.64 -4.33
N GLY A 131 -1.65 -1.01 -3.27
CA GLY A 131 -1.92 -0.12 -2.14
C GLY A 131 -0.63 0.40 -1.51
N THR A 132 0.44 -0.39 -1.54
CA THR A 132 1.77 0.04 -1.08
C THR A 132 2.33 1.15 -1.96
N VAL A 133 2.27 0.95 -3.28
CA VAL A 133 2.78 1.91 -4.27
C VAL A 133 2.00 3.22 -4.19
N ILE A 134 0.67 3.13 -4.17
CA ILE A 134 -0.23 4.29 -4.08
C ILE A 134 0.05 5.07 -2.81
N PHE A 135 0.11 4.40 -1.67
CA PHE A 135 0.33 5.07 -0.40
C PHE A 135 1.71 5.75 -0.33
N PHE A 136 2.77 5.07 -0.78
CA PHE A 136 4.10 5.67 -0.81
C PHE A 136 4.21 6.81 -1.82
N ASP A 137 3.54 6.70 -2.97
CA ASP A 137 3.49 7.77 -3.97
C ASP A 137 2.80 9.02 -3.39
N LEU A 138 1.69 8.87 -2.67
CA LEU A 138 1.04 9.99 -1.98
C LEU A 138 1.97 10.65 -0.95
N LEU A 139 2.65 9.85 -0.13
CA LEU A 139 3.51 10.36 0.92
C LEU A 139 4.79 11.02 0.41
N PHE A 140 5.38 10.52 -0.68
CA PHE A 140 6.76 10.88 -1.04
C PHE A 140 6.96 11.40 -2.48
N ALA A 141 6.06 11.09 -3.42
CA ALA A 141 6.28 11.44 -4.82
C ALA A 141 6.08 12.93 -5.11
N THR A 142 6.96 13.51 -5.93
CA THR A 142 6.94 14.93 -6.30
C THR A 142 5.90 15.27 -7.35
N ARG A 143 5.32 14.27 -8.04
CA ARG A 143 4.24 14.49 -9.02
C ARG A 143 3.06 15.25 -8.43
N TRP A 144 2.83 15.11 -7.13
CA TRP A 144 1.76 15.79 -6.40
C TRP A 144 2.07 17.25 -6.05
N ASP A 145 3.33 17.67 -6.19
CA ASP A 145 3.75 19.05 -5.96
C ASP A 145 3.65 19.91 -7.24
N ASP A 146 3.34 19.30 -8.40
CA ASP A 146 3.23 19.95 -9.71
C ASP A 146 2.14 21.04 -9.69
N PRO A 147 2.50 22.33 -9.85
CA PRO A 147 1.53 23.43 -9.85
C PRO A 147 0.44 23.30 -10.93
N ARG A 148 0.71 22.58 -12.03
CA ARG A 148 -0.27 22.35 -13.10
C ARG A 148 -1.49 21.55 -12.63
N LEU A 149 -1.43 20.90 -11.47
CA LEU A 149 -2.60 20.27 -10.86
C LEU A 149 -3.67 21.30 -10.47
N ASP A 150 -3.28 22.55 -10.22
CA ASP A 150 -4.20 23.63 -9.83
C ASP A 150 -4.97 24.21 -11.03
N ASP A 151 -4.50 23.96 -12.26
CA ASP A 151 -5.07 24.53 -13.49
C ASP A 151 -6.35 23.79 -13.97
N ASP A 152 -6.40 22.45 -13.87
CA ASP A 152 -7.58 21.63 -14.26
C ASP A 152 -8.59 21.51 -13.11
N ASN A 153 -9.86 21.86 -13.36
CA ASN A 153 -10.95 21.75 -12.39
C ASN A 153 -11.07 20.36 -11.75
N ARG A 154 -10.70 19.30 -12.46
CA ARG A 154 -10.76 17.91 -11.98
C ARG A 154 -9.63 17.56 -11.01
N THR A 155 -8.56 18.36 -10.96
CA THR A 155 -7.38 18.14 -10.11
C THR A 155 -7.08 19.31 -9.17
N ARG A 156 -7.82 20.42 -9.26
CA ARG A 156 -7.54 21.73 -8.60
C ARG A 156 -7.40 21.72 -7.07
N GLN A 157 -7.69 20.61 -6.40
CA GLN A 157 -7.53 20.45 -4.95
C GLN A 157 -6.49 19.39 -4.57
N THR A 158 -6.02 18.60 -5.53
CA THR A 158 -5.17 17.43 -5.29
C THR A 158 -3.89 17.79 -4.56
N ARG A 159 -3.21 18.86 -4.98
CA ARG A 159 -1.96 19.32 -4.34
C ARG A 159 -2.18 19.75 -2.88
N ALA A 160 -3.26 20.49 -2.61
CA ALA A 160 -3.61 20.92 -1.26
C ALA A 160 -3.96 19.73 -0.36
N ILE A 161 -4.73 18.76 -0.88
CA ILE A 161 -5.09 17.55 -0.15
C ILE A 161 -3.85 16.71 0.19
N VAL A 162 -2.93 16.52 -0.76
CA VAL A 162 -1.70 15.76 -0.51
C VAL A 162 -0.84 16.44 0.56
N LYS A 163 -0.75 17.76 0.58
CA LYS A 163 -0.07 18.50 1.66
C LYS A 163 -0.70 18.23 3.02
N LEU A 164 -2.04 18.35 3.13
CA LEU A 164 -2.77 18.05 4.37
C LEU A 164 -2.57 16.61 4.82
N LEU A 165 -2.58 15.66 3.89
CA LEU A 165 -2.31 14.25 4.19
C LEU A 165 -0.89 14.09 4.74
N ARG A 166 0.13 14.68 4.10
CA ARG A 166 1.53 14.61 4.58
C ARG A 166 1.70 15.25 5.96
N GLU A 167 1.05 16.38 6.22
CA GLU A 167 1.07 17.07 7.53
C GLU A 167 0.42 16.25 8.66
N ALA A 168 -0.48 15.33 8.33
CA ALA A 168 -1.14 14.48 9.33
C ALA A 168 -0.23 13.35 9.87
N PHE A 169 0.93 13.10 9.23
CA PHE A 169 1.91 12.11 9.68
C PHE A 169 3.10 12.78 10.36
N PHE A 170 3.42 12.31 11.56
CA PHE A 170 4.63 12.74 12.25
C PHE A 170 5.87 12.48 11.40
N GLY A 171 6.71 13.51 11.26
CA GLY A 171 7.94 13.47 10.49
C GLY A 171 7.80 13.90 9.03
N LEU A 172 6.61 14.25 8.57
CA LEU A 172 6.32 14.75 7.21
C LEU A 172 5.69 16.15 7.23
N GLY A 173 5.62 16.76 6.03
CA GLY A 173 5.04 18.09 5.86
C GLY A 173 5.93 19.22 6.36
N GLN A 174 5.32 20.39 6.58
CA GLN A 174 6.04 21.59 7.05
C GLN A 174 6.28 21.58 8.57
N GLN A 175 5.50 20.79 9.31
CA GLN A 175 5.58 20.66 10.77
C GLN A 175 5.94 19.21 11.16
N PRO A 176 7.18 18.75 10.91
CA PRO A 176 7.56 17.35 11.09
C PRO A 176 7.51 16.85 12.55
N GLY A 177 7.29 17.73 13.54
CA GLY A 177 7.07 17.36 14.94
C GLY A 177 5.61 17.14 15.32
N GLU A 178 4.68 17.32 14.40
CA GLU A 178 3.23 17.20 14.62
C GLU A 178 2.63 16.03 13.82
N GLY A 179 1.43 15.59 14.17
CA GLY A 179 0.75 14.47 13.52
C GLY A 179 0.97 13.12 14.22
N ILE A 180 0.40 12.06 13.64
CA ILE A 180 0.42 10.73 14.26
C ILE A 180 1.74 9.99 13.94
N PRO A 181 2.44 9.41 14.94
CA PRO A 181 3.65 8.63 14.69
C PRO A 181 3.35 7.25 14.15
N ILE A 182 4.05 6.89 13.07
CA ILE A 182 4.07 5.53 12.53
C ILE A 182 4.90 4.64 13.47
N SER A 183 4.30 3.54 13.92
CA SER A 183 4.91 2.57 14.82
C SER A 183 5.34 1.27 14.15
N SER A 184 4.69 0.88 13.04
CA SER A 184 5.16 -0.20 12.16
C SER A 184 4.62 -0.07 10.74
N VAL A 185 5.31 -0.72 9.80
CA VAL A 185 4.90 -0.84 8.39
C VAL A 185 4.86 -2.32 8.00
N HIS A 186 3.78 -2.73 7.35
CA HIS A 186 3.54 -4.09 6.88
C HIS A 186 3.12 -4.02 5.41
N THR A 187 3.95 -4.56 4.52
CA THR A 187 3.68 -4.58 3.07
C THR A 187 3.39 -6.00 2.62
N LEU A 188 2.14 -6.27 2.22
CA LEU A 188 1.65 -7.59 1.85
C LEU A 188 1.69 -7.77 0.33
N GLY A 189 2.57 -8.62 -0.21
CA GLY A 189 2.63 -8.88 -1.65
C GLY A 189 2.93 -7.65 -2.51
N SER A 190 3.77 -6.74 -2.02
CA SER A 190 3.94 -5.43 -2.64
C SER A 190 4.81 -5.46 -3.91
N PRO A 191 4.36 -4.84 -5.03
CA PRO A 191 5.17 -4.65 -6.22
C PRO A 191 6.10 -3.43 -6.14
N ILE A 192 6.29 -2.81 -4.97
CA ILE A 192 7.06 -1.56 -4.83
C ILE A 192 8.51 -1.68 -5.35
N ALA A 193 9.10 -2.87 -5.30
CA ALA A 193 10.40 -3.13 -5.91
C ALA A 193 10.40 -2.82 -7.42
N LEU A 194 9.36 -3.24 -8.15
CA LEU A 194 9.21 -2.96 -9.58
C LEU A 194 9.00 -1.47 -9.82
N PHE A 195 8.17 -0.83 -9.00
CA PHE A 195 7.89 0.60 -9.13
C PHE A 195 9.09 1.49 -8.80
N SER A 196 10.06 1.01 -8.02
CA SER A 196 11.32 1.75 -7.82
C SER A 196 12.14 1.93 -9.10
N LEU A 197 11.86 1.16 -10.15
CA LEU A 197 12.46 1.39 -11.48
C LEU A 197 12.06 2.77 -12.03
N LEU A 198 10.90 3.29 -11.64
CA LEU A 198 10.49 4.64 -12.01
C LEU A 198 11.45 5.69 -11.46
N SER A 199 12.18 5.42 -10.37
CA SER A 199 13.05 6.38 -9.68
C SER A 199 14.53 6.29 -10.08
N VAL A 200 14.91 5.42 -11.03
CA VAL A 200 16.31 5.09 -11.35
C VAL A 200 17.11 6.24 -11.99
N THR A 201 16.45 7.19 -12.65
CA THR A 201 17.12 8.28 -13.40
C THR A 201 17.21 9.61 -12.65
N GLY A 202 16.82 9.67 -11.37
CA GLY A 202 16.93 10.89 -10.54
C GLY A 202 15.90 11.99 -10.83
N ASP A 203 15.43 12.12 -12.08
CA ASP A 203 14.44 13.14 -12.52
C ASP A 203 12.99 12.63 -12.48
N SER A 204 12.72 11.54 -11.77
CA SER A 204 11.38 10.96 -11.75
C SER A 204 10.45 11.70 -10.81
N THR A 205 9.32 12.14 -11.36
CA THR A 205 8.20 12.66 -10.55
C THR A 205 7.56 11.61 -9.65
N HIS A 206 7.88 10.33 -9.84
CA HIS A 206 7.40 9.20 -9.05
C HIS A 206 8.50 8.66 -8.10
N ASP A 207 9.44 9.50 -7.67
CA ASP A 207 10.39 9.12 -6.63
C ASP A 207 9.65 8.82 -5.32
N LEU A 208 9.57 7.53 -4.97
CA LEU A 208 8.87 7.04 -3.78
C LEU A 208 9.69 7.19 -2.50
N THR A 209 10.89 7.80 -2.55
CA THR A 209 11.80 7.83 -1.38
C THR A 209 12.27 9.21 -0.94
N LYS A 210 11.98 10.28 -1.73
CA LYS A 210 12.48 11.65 -1.52
C LYS A 210 12.42 12.14 -0.05
N ASP A 211 11.25 12.04 0.58
CA ASP A 211 11.03 12.51 1.96
C ASP A 211 10.99 11.37 2.99
N MET A 212 11.14 10.12 2.54
CA MET A 212 11.08 8.96 3.42
C MET A 212 12.25 8.94 4.42
N ARG A 213 13.44 9.43 4.03
CA ARG A 213 14.59 9.51 4.95
C ARG A 213 14.29 10.45 6.13
N SER A 214 13.75 11.64 5.84
CA SER A 214 13.41 12.63 6.86
C SER A 214 12.35 12.09 7.82
N LEU A 215 11.29 11.47 7.28
CA LEU A 215 10.29 10.77 8.07
C LEU A 215 10.92 9.73 9.00
N LEU A 216 11.73 8.81 8.46
CA LEU A 216 12.35 7.74 9.24
C LEU A 216 13.29 8.27 10.32
N GLN A 217 14.07 9.31 10.02
CA GLN A 217 14.94 9.95 11.00
C GLN A 217 14.15 10.61 12.14
N ASN A 218 13.08 11.34 11.81
CA ASN A 218 12.20 11.97 12.80
C ASN A 218 11.55 10.91 13.71
N LEU A 219 11.02 9.83 13.11
CA LEU A 219 10.46 8.70 13.86
C LEU A 219 11.51 8.02 14.73
N TYR A 220 12.74 7.84 14.24
CA TYR A 220 13.83 7.23 15.01
C TYR A 220 14.13 8.02 16.30
N HIS A 221 14.19 9.35 16.20
CA HIS A 221 14.38 10.21 17.37
C HIS A 221 13.17 10.19 18.32
N GLN A 222 11.96 10.31 17.77
CA GLN A 222 10.72 10.27 18.56
C GLN A 222 10.56 8.95 19.32
N ARG A 223 10.99 7.83 18.72
CA ARG A 223 10.93 6.48 19.31
C ARG A 223 12.10 6.17 20.26
N GLY A 224 12.91 7.17 20.63
CA GLY A 224 14.04 7.01 21.55
C GLY A 224 15.18 6.22 20.95
N LEU A 225 15.58 6.57 19.72
CA LEU A 225 16.67 5.93 18.97
C LEU A 225 16.39 4.45 18.66
N LYS A 226 15.12 4.13 18.36
CA LYS A 226 14.69 2.80 17.93
C LYS A 226 14.27 2.84 16.47
N SER A 227 14.82 1.93 15.66
CA SER A 227 14.50 1.79 14.24
C SER A 227 13.06 1.36 14.03
N LEU A 228 12.38 1.94 13.05
CA LEU A 228 11.00 1.61 12.69
C LEU A 228 10.93 0.16 12.18
N PRO A 229 10.10 -0.72 12.77
CA PRO A 229 9.91 -2.06 12.23
C PRO A 229 9.11 -1.99 10.92
N TRP A 230 9.70 -2.55 9.86
CA TRP A 230 9.03 -2.73 8.56
C TRP A 230 9.10 -4.21 8.17
N TYR A 231 7.96 -4.85 8.02
CA TYR A 231 7.85 -6.23 7.55
C TYR A 231 7.32 -6.26 6.11
N ASN A 232 8.13 -6.79 5.20
CA ASN A 232 7.75 -7.01 3.81
C ASN A 232 7.42 -8.49 3.60
N TYR A 233 6.15 -8.79 3.37
CA TYR A 233 5.65 -10.16 3.30
C TYR A 233 5.60 -10.65 1.87
N LEU A 234 6.12 -11.86 1.70
CA LEU A 234 6.31 -12.50 0.41
C LEU A 234 5.71 -13.90 0.46
N HIS A 235 4.97 -14.25 -0.58
CA HIS A 235 4.52 -15.61 -0.81
C HIS A 235 5.33 -16.19 -1.98
N PRO A 236 5.93 -17.39 -1.89
CA PRO A 236 6.78 -17.92 -2.97
C PRO A 236 6.06 -18.06 -4.33
N GLY A 237 4.74 -18.24 -4.30
CA GLY A 237 3.89 -18.28 -5.51
C GLY A 237 3.33 -16.93 -5.97
N ASP A 238 3.61 -15.82 -5.27
CA ASP A 238 3.14 -14.49 -5.68
C ASP A 238 4.18 -13.86 -6.63
N PRO A 239 3.86 -13.70 -7.93
CA PRO A 239 4.84 -13.32 -8.95
C PRO A 239 5.25 -11.84 -8.89
N ILE A 240 4.55 -11.02 -8.12
CA ILE A 240 4.80 -9.57 -8.06
C ILE A 240 5.34 -9.11 -6.70
N ALA A 241 5.52 -10.02 -5.76
CA ALA A 241 6.10 -9.77 -4.45
C ALA A 241 7.61 -10.02 -4.47
N TYR A 242 8.42 -9.00 -4.16
CA TYR A 242 9.88 -9.10 -4.22
C TYR A 242 10.55 -8.74 -2.89
N PRO A 243 11.67 -9.38 -2.54
CA PRO A 243 12.51 -8.97 -1.41
C PRO A 243 12.93 -7.51 -1.51
N LEU A 244 12.80 -6.78 -0.42
CA LEU A 244 13.18 -5.37 -0.34
C LEU A 244 14.50 -5.15 0.41
N GLN A 245 14.93 -6.07 1.29
CA GLN A 245 16.14 -5.87 2.12
C GLN A 245 17.37 -5.54 1.29
N GLY A 246 17.57 -6.25 0.17
CA GLY A 246 18.68 -5.99 -0.75
C GLY A 246 18.56 -4.70 -1.55
N LEU A 247 17.35 -4.15 -1.70
CA LEU A 247 17.09 -2.92 -2.44
C LEU A 247 17.19 -1.67 -1.55
N MET A 248 16.91 -1.79 -0.26
CA MET A 248 16.90 -0.67 0.70
C MET A 248 18.15 0.22 0.67
N PRO A 249 19.40 -0.30 0.71
CA PRO A 249 20.56 0.59 0.64
C PRO A 249 20.63 1.40 -0.66
N ARG A 250 20.15 0.86 -1.79
CA ARG A 250 20.06 1.60 -3.05
C ARG A 250 18.94 2.65 -3.03
N LEU A 251 17.79 2.29 -2.48
CA LEU A 251 16.62 3.17 -2.44
C LEU A 251 16.77 4.32 -1.44
N MET A 252 17.54 4.11 -0.36
CA MET A 252 17.49 4.97 0.82
C MET A 252 18.86 5.34 1.38
N GLY A 253 19.95 4.78 0.85
CA GLY A 253 21.30 4.97 1.37
C GLY A 253 21.44 4.44 2.80
N ASN A 254 22.01 5.25 3.69
CA ASN A 254 22.31 4.90 5.09
C ASN A 254 21.07 4.90 6.02
N ALA A 255 19.84 4.97 5.48
CA ALA A 255 18.63 4.98 6.29
C ALA A 255 18.35 3.65 7.04
N GLN A 256 19.17 2.62 6.82
CA GLN A 256 19.11 1.34 7.54
C GLN A 256 19.20 1.50 9.07
N LEU A 257 19.81 2.59 9.56
CA LEU A 257 19.83 2.91 11.00
C LEU A 257 18.42 3.25 11.53
N TYR A 258 17.58 3.85 10.70
CA TYR A 258 16.27 4.37 11.08
C TYR A 258 15.13 3.37 10.86
N VAL A 259 15.36 2.33 10.06
CA VAL A 259 14.35 1.32 9.74
C VAL A 259 14.94 -0.08 9.82
N HIS A 260 14.21 -0.98 10.46
CA HIS A 260 14.53 -2.39 10.51
C HIS A 260 13.59 -3.13 9.56
N LEU A 261 14.00 -3.20 8.29
CA LEU A 261 13.25 -3.92 7.26
C LEU A 261 13.53 -5.42 7.32
N ARG A 262 12.47 -6.23 7.33
CA ARG A 262 12.51 -7.68 7.29
C ARG A 262 11.69 -8.23 6.13
N ASP A 263 12.32 -8.99 5.25
CA ASP A 263 11.60 -9.82 4.29
C ASP A 263 11.09 -11.08 5.01
N VAL A 264 9.78 -11.34 4.95
CA VAL A 264 9.09 -12.39 5.69
C VAL A 264 8.33 -13.29 4.72
N ILE A 265 8.75 -14.55 4.64
CA ILE A 265 8.07 -15.56 3.82
C ILE A 265 6.84 -16.09 4.58
N THR A 266 5.65 -15.98 3.99
CA THR A 266 4.37 -16.28 4.66
C THR A 266 3.91 -17.73 4.54
N GLU A 267 4.39 -18.47 3.54
CA GLU A 267 4.17 -19.91 3.39
C GLU A 267 5.48 -20.67 3.18
N HIS A 268 5.62 -21.80 3.88
CA HIS A 268 6.78 -22.71 3.80
C HIS A 268 6.36 -24.12 3.36
N ARG A 269 5.22 -24.23 2.65
CA ARG A 269 4.88 -25.48 1.98
C ARG A 269 5.61 -25.49 0.65
N GLY A 270 6.60 -26.38 0.52
CA GLY A 270 7.35 -26.55 -0.71
C GLY A 270 6.38 -26.76 -1.86
N LEU A 271 6.21 -25.75 -2.71
CA LEU A 271 5.55 -25.92 -3.99
C LEU A 271 6.33 -27.02 -4.72
N PRO A 272 5.67 -28.08 -5.25
CA PRO A 272 6.38 -29.08 -6.03
C PRO A 272 7.12 -28.36 -7.16
N ILE A 273 8.44 -28.54 -7.19
CA ILE A 273 9.44 -27.90 -8.07
C ILE A 273 9.19 -28.22 -9.56
N THR A 274 8.14 -28.95 -9.88
CA THR A 274 7.83 -29.50 -11.21
C THR A 274 6.62 -28.87 -11.87
N VAL A 275 6.52 -27.54 -11.97
CA VAL A 275 5.59 -26.95 -12.97
C VAL A 275 6.14 -25.64 -13.54
N GLY A 276 7.11 -25.76 -14.44
CA GLY A 276 7.81 -24.63 -15.07
C GLY A 276 6.97 -23.66 -15.92
N ARG A 277 5.63 -23.68 -15.90
CA ARG A 277 4.78 -22.76 -16.70
C ARG A 277 3.38 -22.42 -16.13
N LEU A 278 2.99 -22.91 -14.95
CA LEU A 278 1.67 -22.64 -14.32
C LEU A 278 1.60 -21.69 -13.09
N PRO A 279 2.67 -20.99 -12.62
CA PRO A 279 2.55 -20.07 -11.47
C PRO A 279 1.58 -18.90 -11.67
N LEU A 280 1.35 -18.44 -12.90
CA LEU A 280 0.53 -17.26 -13.18
C LEU A 280 -0.96 -17.46 -12.85
N LEU A 281 -1.50 -18.67 -12.98
CA LEU A 281 -2.89 -18.98 -12.63
C LEU A 281 -3.12 -19.07 -11.12
N TRP A 282 -2.06 -19.38 -10.35
CA TRP A 282 -2.09 -19.50 -8.90
C TRP A 282 -1.60 -18.22 -8.19
N GLY A 283 -1.05 -17.28 -8.97
CA GLY A 283 -0.55 -16.00 -8.49
C GLY A 283 -1.63 -15.18 -7.79
N GLY A 284 -2.88 -15.22 -8.26
CA GLY A 284 -4.02 -14.54 -7.61
C GLY A 284 -4.30 -15.07 -6.20
N ASP A 285 -4.38 -16.39 -6.03
CA ASP A 285 -4.62 -17.04 -4.72
C ASP A 285 -3.45 -16.80 -3.75
N ALA A 286 -2.22 -16.96 -4.25
CA ALA A 286 -1.01 -16.63 -3.49
C ALA A 286 -0.97 -15.14 -3.07
N HIS A 287 -1.38 -14.25 -3.95
CA HIS A 287 -1.39 -12.83 -3.71
C HIS A 287 -2.48 -12.39 -2.73
N GLY A 288 -3.59 -13.13 -2.64
CA GLY A 288 -4.65 -12.90 -1.65
C GLY A 288 -4.40 -13.56 -0.29
N SER A 289 -3.51 -14.57 -0.21
CA SER A 289 -3.37 -15.43 0.97
C SER A 289 -2.82 -14.71 2.21
N TYR A 290 -2.13 -13.58 2.04
CA TYR A 290 -1.55 -12.79 3.13
C TYR A 290 -2.57 -12.42 4.22
N TRP A 291 -3.81 -12.12 3.83
CA TRP A 291 -4.89 -11.73 4.75
C TRP A 291 -5.26 -12.82 5.75
N LYS A 292 -4.95 -14.09 5.43
CA LYS A 292 -5.24 -15.26 6.26
C LYS A 292 -3.97 -15.91 6.83
N SER A 293 -2.80 -15.33 6.56
CA SER A 293 -1.52 -15.90 6.97
C SER A 293 -1.33 -15.82 8.49
N THR A 294 -1.04 -16.96 9.11
CA THR A 294 -0.67 -17.02 10.54
C THR A 294 0.62 -16.25 10.83
N THR A 295 1.54 -16.18 9.85
CA THR A 295 2.78 -15.42 9.95
C THR A 295 2.49 -13.93 10.00
N VAL A 296 1.62 -13.42 9.12
CA VAL A 296 1.18 -12.01 9.15
C VAL A 296 0.52 -11.69 10.48
N VAL A 297 -0.43 -12.53 10.93
CA VAL A 297 -1.12 -12.36 12.22
C VAL A 297 -0.13 -12.28 13.38
N LYS A 298 0.82 -13.22 13.46
CA LYS A 298 1.81 -13.28 14.55
C LYS A 298 2.68 -12.02 14.58
N THR A 299 3.22 -11.63 13.43
CA THR A 299 4.11 -10.46 13.36
C THR A 299 3.37 -9.14 13.61
N LEU A 300 2.13 -9.01 13.13
CA LEU A 300 1.30 -7.83 13.42
C LEU A 300 0.91 -7.79 14.91
N THR A 301 0.63 -8.94 15.54
CA THR A 301 0.42 -9.07 16.98
C THR A 301 1.64 -8.62 17.78
N GLU A 302 2.85 -9.00 17.37
CA GLU A 302 4.09 -8.56 18.02
C GLU A 302 4.33 -7.06 17.87
N ALA A 303 3.98 -6.48 16.72
CA ALA A 303 4.14 -5.04 16.48
C ALA A 303 3.14 -4.16 17.26
N LEU A 304 1.98 -4.71 17.61
CA LEU A 304 0.90 -4.03 18.36
C LEU A 304 0.99 -4.23 19.88
N LYS A 305 1.93 -5.04 20.38
CA LYS A 305 2.22 -5.21 21.81
C LYS A 305 3.25 -4.18 22.27
#